data_AF-A0A7S2FQI4-F1
#
_entry.id   AF-A0A7S2FQI4-F1
#
_cell.length_a   1.000
_cell.length_b   1.000
_cell.length_c   1.000
_cell.angle_alpha   90.00
_cell.angle_beta   90.00
_cell.angle_gamma   90.00
#
_symmetry.space_group_name_H-M   'P 1'
#
loop_
_entity.id
_entity.type
_entity.pdbx_description
1 polymer ?
#
loop_
_entity_poly.entity_id
_entity_poly.type
_entity_poly.pdbx_seq_one_letter_code
_entity_poly.pdbx_strand_id
1 'polypeptide(L)'
;FSLNGEHLVLRGFSNHDSFAGVGAAVPQRVNLYRAQMQRAVGGNIWRMTHNPGAPDTFDLFDRLGLLSWDENRDYGAYQASDMSDMVRRDRNHPSIVIWSMCNEDECYEQEAATGDKYRRAALKVDPTRPISG
;
A
#
# COMPACT_ATOMS: atom_id res chain seq x y z
N PHE A 1 -1.83 -2.72 -16.44
CA PHE A 1 -1.02 -3.59 -15.58
C PHE A 1 -1.05 -4.98 -16.19
N SER A 2 0.03 -5.75 -16.09
CA SER A 2 0.05 -7.14 -16.53
C SER A 2 0.52 -8.01 -15.37
N LEU A 3 -0.17 -9.12 -15.12
CA LEU A 3 0.16 -10.08 -14.07
C LEU A 3 0.34 -11.44 -14.72
N ASN A 4 1.50 -12.07 -14.49
CA ASN A 4 1.83 -13.38 -15.07
C ASN A 4 1.67 -13.46 -16.60
N GLY A 5 1.99 -12.37 -17.30
CA GLY A 5 1.89 -12.28 -18.77
C GLY A 5 0.51 -11.88 -19.30
N GLU A 6 -0.51 -11.80 -18.44
CA GLU A 6 -1.88 -11.45 -18.85
C GLU A 6 -2.22 -10.00 -18.49
N HIS A 7 -2.95 -9.32 -19.37
CA HIS A 7 -3.41 -7.96 -19.11
C HIS A 7 -4.49 -7.98 -18.02
N LEU A 8 -4.29 -7.19 -16.97
CA LEU A 8 -5.23 -7.04 -15.86
C LEU A 8 -5.55 -5.56 -15.64
N VAL A 9 -6.84 -5.23 -15.66
CA VAL A 9 -7.33 -3.91 -15.29
C VAL A 9 -7.45 -3.84 -13.77
N LEU A 10 -6.72 -2.93 -13.14
CA LEU A 10 -6.79 -2.67 -11.71
C LEU A 10 -8.06 -1.86 -11.40
N ARG A 11 -8.97 -2.42 -10.60
CA ARG A 11 -10.23 -1.80 -10.17
C ARG A 11 -10.33 -1.95 -8.66
N GLY A 12 -10.42 -0.84 -7.95
CA GLY A 12 -10.17 -0.87 -6.52
C GLY A 12 -10.69 0.32 -5.78
N PHE A 13 -10.46 0.29 -4.48
CA PHE A 13 -10.83 1.35 -3.55
C PHE A 13 -9.64 1.65 -2.63
N SER A 14 -9.56 2.90 -2.19
CA SER A 14 -8.74 3.28 -1.04
C SER A 14 -9.52 2.97 0.23
N ASN A 15 -8.85 2.51 1.27
CA ASN A 15 -9.46 2.40 2.59
C ASN A 15 -8.53 2.90 3.68
N HIS A 16 -9.15 3.55 4.67
CA HIS A 16 -8.52 3.91 5.93
C HIS A 16 -8.50 2.74 6.92
N ASP A 17 -7.54 2.82 7.84
CA ASP A 17 -7.29 1.92 8.97
C ASP A 17 -8.30 2.04 10.11
N SER A 18 -9.35 2.86 9.95
CA SER A 18 -10.36 3.09 10.99
C SER A 18 -11.74 2.58 10.61
N PHE A 19 -12.55 2.22 11.60
CA PHE A 19 -13.94 1.81 11.43
C PHE A 19 -14.85 2.40 12.52
N ALA A 20 -16.11 2.66 12.18
CA ALA A 20 -17.09 3.24 13.09
C ALA A 20 -17.24 2.39 14.36
N GLY A 21 -17.15 3.03 15.52
CA GLY A 21 -17.29 2.39 16.83
C GLY A 21 -16.01 1.77 17.41
N VAL A 22 -14.94 1.61 16.63
CA VAL A 22 -13.65 1.06 17.09
C VAL A 22 -12.45 1.95 16.81
N GLY A 23 -12.63 3.04 16.05
CA GLY A 23 -11.53 3.91 15.64
C GLY A 23 -10.48 3.11 14.86
N ALA A 24 -9.20 3.32 15.15
CA ALA A 24 -8.08 2.60 14.53
C ALA A 24 -7.86 1.18 15.09
N ALA A 25 -8.55 0.79 16.17
CA ALA A 25 -8.47 -0.56 16.73
C ALA A 25 -9.35 -1.55 15.95
N VAL A 26 -9.20 -1.58 14.62
CA VAL A 26 -10.07 -2.34 13.71
C VAL A 26 -9.78 -3.83 13.85
N PRO A 27 -10.75 -4.67 14.26
CA PRO A 27 -10.56 -6.11 14.29
C PRO A 27 -10.40 -6.68 12.88
N GLN A 28 -9.54 -7.69 12.71
CA GLN A 28 -9.29 -8.33 11.42
C GLN A 28 -10.55 -8.81 10.67
N ARG A 29 -11.59 -9.24 11.39
CA ARG A 29 -12.89 -9.61 10.80
C ARG A 29 -13.53 -8.48 10.00
N VAL A 30 -13.28 -7.22 10.37
CA VAL A 30 -13.80 -6.04 9.66
C VAL A 30 -13.04 -5.84 8.35
N ASN A 31 -11.71 -5.98 8.37
CA ASN A 31 -10.89 -5.91 7.15
C ASN A 31 -11.20 -7.07 6.20
N LEU A 32 -11.42 -8.27 6.72
CA LEU A 32 -11.92 -9.41 5.94
C LEU A 32 -13.27 -9.10 5.28
N TYR A 33 -14.22 -8.56 6.03
CA TYR A 33 -15.53 -8.15 5.50
C TYR A 33 -15.39 -7.09 4.38
N ARG A 34 -14.59 -6.05 4.60
CA ARG A 34 -14.30 -5.02 3.59
C ARG A 34 -13.70 -5.63 2.32
N ALA A 35 -12.73 -6.54 2.46
CA ALA A 35 -12.06 -7.18 1.34
C ALA A 35 -13.03 -8.05 0.54
N GLN A 36 -13.90 -8.80 1.22
CA GLN A 36 -14.97 -9.57 0.59
C GLN A 36 -15.96 -8.68 -0.15
N MET A 37 -16.34 -7.54 0.43
CA MET A 37 -17.28 -6.61 -0.21
C MET A 37 -16.71 -5.94 -1.44
N GLN A 38 -15.45 -5.52 -1.37
CA GLN A 38 -14.72 -5.04 -2.53
C GLN A 38 -14.69 -6.09 -3.65
N ARG A 39 -14.38 -7.35 -3.32
CA ARG A 39 -14.39 -8.44 -4.32
C ARG A 39 -15.79 -8.70 -4.89
N ALA A 40 -16.84 -8.60 -4.07
CA ALA A 40 -18.22 -8.81 -4.50
C ALA A 40 -18.68 -7.81 -5.59
N VAL A 41 -18.10 -6.61 -5.60
CA VAL A 41 -18.36 -5.59 -6.64
C VAL A 41 -17.32 -5.60 -7.77
N GLY A 42 -16.50 -6.65 -7.86
CA GLY A 42 -15.49 -6.82 -8.92
C GLY A 42 -14.17 -6.07 -8.68
N GLY A 43 -13.93 -5.59 -7.46
CA GLY A 43 -12.66 -4.98 -7.08
C GLY A 43 -11.56 -6.03 -6.90
N ASN A 44 -10.35 -5.70 -7.37
CA ASN A 44 -9.18 -6.58 -7.33
C ASN A 44 -7.92 -5.93 -6.73
N ILE A 45 -7.93 -4.63 -6.40
CA ILE A 45 -6.80 -3.96 -5.73
C ILE A 45 -7.23 -3.04 -4.59
N TRP A 46 -6.56 -3.08 -3.46
CA TRP A 46 -6.81 -2.21 -2.31
C TRP A 46 -5.64 -1.24 -2.11
N ARG A 47 -5.90 0.08 -2.07
CA ARG A 47 -4.89 1.08 -1.70
C ARG A 47 -4.93 1.36 -0.20
N MET A 48 -3.81 1.16 0.48
CA MET A 48 -3.61 1.62 1.85
C MET A 48 -3.45 3.13 1.81
N THR A 49 -4.30 3.86 2.50
CA THR A 49 -4.38 5.31 2.41
C THR A 49 -4.62 5.86 3.81
N HIS A 50 -3.82 6.78 4.35
CA HIS A 50 -2.53 7.28 3.87
C HIS A 50 -1.35 6.71 4.66
N ASN A 51 -1.47 5.53 5.28
CA ASN A 51 -0.45 4.95 6.17
C ASN A 51 -0.04 3.55 5.71
N PRO A 52 1.13 3.05 6.17
CA PRO A 52 1.49 1.66 6.00
C PRO A 52 0.39 0.76 6.54
N GLY A 53 -0.01 -0.23 5.75
CA GLY A 53 -1.00 -1.22 6.16
C GLY A 53 -0.55 -1.98 7.41
N ALA A 54 -1.50 -2.50 8.19
CA ALA A 54 -1.16 -3.46 9.23
C ALA A 54 -0.67 -4.78 8.58
N PRO A 55 0.43 -5.40 9.03
CA PRO A 55 1.01 -6.58 8.37
C PRO A 55 0.01 -7.73 8.19
N ASP A 56 -0.84 -7.93 9.20
CA ASP A 56 -1.84 -8.97 9.23
C ASP A 56 -2.95 -8.75 8.17
N THR A 57 -3.16 -7.51 7.71
CA THR A 57 -4.10 -7.22 6.63
C THR A 57 -3.57 -7.74 5.28
N PHE A 58 -2.25 -7.74 5.08
CA PHE A 58 -1.65 -8.32 3.87
C PHE A 58 -1.70 -9.85 3.87
N ASP A 59 -1.63 -10.50 5.03
CA ASP A 59 -1.91 -11.95 5.13
C ASP A 59 -3.32 -12.31 4.61
N LEU A 60 -4.32 -11.45 4.85
CA LEU A 60 -5.66 -11.64 4.30
C LEU A 60 -5.65 -11.46 2.78
N PHE A 61 -4.96 -10.45 2.27
CA PHE A 61 -4.92 -10.15 0.85
C PHE A 61 -4.23 -11.26 0.06
N ASP A 62 -3.12 -11.78 0.56
CA ASP A 62 -2.42 -12.94 0.01
C ASP A 62 -3.34 -14.16 -0.09
N ARG A 63 -4.10 -14.45 0.98
CA ARG A 63 -5.04 -15.58 1.01
C ARG A 63 -6.25 -15.40 0.09
N LEU A 64 -6.72 -14.17 -0.07
CA LEU A 64 -7.88 -13.85 -0.89
C LEU A 64 -7.54 -13.64 -2.36
N GLY A 65 -6.26 -13.55 -2.72
CA GLY A 65 -5.82 -13.12 -4.05
C GLY A 65 -6.26 -11.69 -4.39
N LEU A 66 -6.28 -10.81 -3.38
CA LEU A 66 -6.52 -9.39 -3.54
C LEU A 66 -5.18 -8.68 -3.69
N LEU A 67 -5.02 -7.83 -4.71
CA LEU A 67 -3.81 -7.04 -4.86
C LEU A 67 -3.84 -5.84 -3.89
N SER A 68 -2.68 -5.29 -3.57
CA SER A 68 -2.56 -4.11 -2.73
C SER A 68 -1.52 -3.12 -3.21
N TRP A 69 -1.78 -1.87 -2.87
CA TRP A 69 -0.90 -0.73 -3.06
C TRP A 69 -0.67 -0.14 -1.67
N ASP A 70 0.52 -0.41 -1.12
CA ASP A 70 0.86 0.01 0.24
C ASP A 70 1.55 1.38 0.21
N GLU A 71 1.29 2.22 1.20
CA GLU A 71 1.64 3.65 1.17
C GLU A 71 2.33 4.06 2.45
N ASN A 72 3.43 4.79 2.33
CA ASN A 72 4.01 5.46 3.49
C ASN A 72 3.35 6.83 3.68
N ARG A 73 2.97 7.18 4.93
CA ARG A 73 2.35 8.48 5.22
C ARG A 73 3.32 9.62 5.34
N ASP A 74 4.41 9.36 6.04
CA ASP A 74 5.12 10.44 6.70
C ASP A 74 6.23 10.94 5.80
N TYR A 75 5.83 11.87 4.92
CA TYR A 75 6.72 12.61 4.07
C TYR A 75 7.42 13.69 4.91
N GLY A 76 8.67 13.45 5.24
CA GLY A 76 9.56 14.43 5.88
C GLY A 76 11.03 14.16 5.56
N ALA A 77 11.88 15.20 5.60
CA ALA A 77 13.28 15.11 5.18
C ALA A 77 14.13 14.05 5.95
N TYR A 78 13.65 13.59 7.11
CA TYR A 78 14.33 12.61 7.98
C TYR A 78 13.69 11.20 7.97
N GLN A 79 12.62 10.97 7.23
CA GLN A 79 11.78 9.75 7.35
C GLN A 79 11.88 8.79 6.16
N ALA A 80 12.84 8.98 5.24
CA ALA A 80 13.08 8.04 4.14
C ALA A 80 13.50 6.62 4.62
N SER A 81 13.99 6.49 5.86
CA SER A 81 14.19 5.19 6.51
C SER A 81 12.88 4.43 6.66
N ASP A 82 11.79 5.11 6.96
CA ASP A 82 10.50 4.50 7.29
C ASP A 82 9.88 3.84 6.06
N MET A 83 10.12 4.44 4.88
CA MET A 83 9.84 3.79 3.60
C MET A 83 10.62 2.48 3.44
N SER A 84 11.92 2.47 3.75
CA SER A 84 12.71 1.23 3.67
C SER A 84 12.23 0.20 4.67
N ASP A 85 11.79 0.63 5.85
CA ASP A 85 11.37 -0.26 6.93
C ASP A 85 9.99 -0.86 6.67
N MET A 86 9.03 -0.09 6.15
CA MET A 86 7.76 -0.59 5.61
C MET A 86 8.03 -1.64 4.53
N VAL A 87 8.83 -1.31 3.51
CA VAL A 87 9.11 -2.24 2.41
C VAL A 87 9.83 -3.50 2.93
N ARG A 88 10.80 -3.38 3.84
CA ARG A 88 11.47 -4.57 4.42
C ARG A 88 10.52 -5.47 5.18
N ARG A 89 9.58 -4.89 5.94
CA ARG A 89 8.57 -5.60 6.71
C ARG A 89 7.63 -6.38 5.78
N ASP A 90 7.18 -5.73 4.70
CA ASP A 90 6.03 -6.21 3.94
C ASP A 90 6.36 -6.82 2.57
N ARG A 91 7.58 -6.68 2.05
CA ARG A 91 7.99 -7.17 0.69
C ARG A 91 7.79 -8.66 0.41
N ASN A 92 7.57 -9.47 1.44
CA ASN A 92 7.29 -10.90 1.27
C ASN A 92 5.81 -11.18 0.96
N HIS A 93 4.93 -10.19 1.03
CA HIS A 93 3.53 -10.31 0.64
C HIS A 93 3.39 -10.20 -0.90
N PRO A 94 3.02 -11.28 -1.62
CA PRO A 94 2.76 -11.21 -3.05
C PRO A 94 1.55 -10.33 -3.41
N SER A 95 0.64 -10.07 -2.47
CA SER A 95 -0.48 -9.16 -2.69
C SER A 95 -0.01 -7.74 -3.00
N ILE A 96 1.09 -7.29 -2.39
CA ILE A 96 1.60 -5.95 -2.62
C ILE A 96 2.23 -5.90 -3.99
N VAL A 97 1.70 -5.04 -4.86
CA VAL A 97 2.15 -4.88 -6.25
C VAL A 97 2.66 -3.48 -6.58
N ILE A 98 2.42 -2.51 -5.70
CA ILE A 98 2.86 -1.12 -5.85
C ILE A 98 3.24 -0.59 -4.46
N TRP A 99 4.38 0.09 -4.38
CA TRP A 99 4.74 0.92 -3.23
C TRP A 99 4.40 2.38 -3.53
N SER A 100 3.58 3.03 -2.70
CA SER A 100 3.33 4.47 -2.74
C SER A 100 4.37 5.17 -1.88
N MET A 101 5.06 6.16 -2.45
CA MET A 101 5.87 7.04 -1.64
C MET A 101 5.04 8.20 -1.07
N CYS A 102 4.21 8.89 -1.87
CA CYS A 102 3.46 10.09 -1.41
C CYS A 102 2.03 10.16 -1.92
N ASN A 103 1.28 11.16 -1.40
CA ASN A 103 -0.05 11.53 -1.85
C ASN A 103 -0.21 13.06 -2.04
N GLU A 104 -0.88 13.47 -3.13
CA GLU A 104 -1.25 14.88 -3.41
C GLU A 104 -0.08 15.88 -3.27
N ASP A 105 -0.31 17.02 -2.62
CA ASP A 105 0.64 18.14 -2.50
C ASP A 105 1.93 17.71 -1.78
N GLU A 106 1.92 16.63 -0.99
CA GLU A 106 3.13 16.06 -0.35
C GLU A 106 4.16 15.60 -1.39
N CYS A 107 3.71 15.21 -2.58
CA CYS A 107 4.57 14.86 -3.71
C CYS A 107 5.27 16.08 -4.34
N TYR A 108 4.76 17.30 -4.12
CA TYR A 108 5.17 18.52 -4.81
C TYR A 108 5.79 19.58 -3.89
N GLU A 109 5.33 19.72 -2.65
CA GLU A 109 5.76 20.76 -1.71
C GLU A 109 7.10 20.45 -1.05
N GLN A 110 7.47 19.18 -0.94
CA GLN A 110 8.80 18.79 -0.53
C GLN A 110 9.65 18.70 -1.77
N GLU A 111 10.67 19.58 -1.88
CA GLU A 111 11.66 19.65 -2.95
C GLU A 111 11.78 18.32 -3.71
N ALA A 112 11.80 18.29 -5.04
CA ALA A 112 11.95 17.05 -5.83
C ALA A 112 13.07 16.08 -5.33
N ALA A 113 14.03 16.60 -4.55
CA ALA A 113 15.03 15.86 -3.79
C ALA A 113 14.49 14.94 -2.66
N THR A 114 13.29 15.17 -2.12
CA THR A 114 12.68 14.36 -1.06
C THR A 114 11.99 13.14 -1.64
N GLY A 115 11.08 13.30 -2.62
CA GLY A 115 10.46 12.15 -3.29
C GLY A 115 11.50 11.17 -3.88
N ASP A 116 12.56 11.67 -4.51
CA ASP A 116 13.64 10.82 -5.00
C ASP A 116 14.38 10.05 -3.89
N LYS A 117 14.50 10.61 -2.67
CA LYS A 117 15.04 9.87 -1.51
C LYS A 117 14.15 8.69 -1.13
N TYR A 118 12.83 8.86 -1.06
CA TYR A 118 11.89 7.78 -0.73
C TYR A 118 11.90 6.71 -1.83
N ARG A 119 11.88 7.14 -3.10
CA ARG A 119 12.01 6.24 -4.25
C ARG A 119 13.28 5.39 -4.17
N ARG A 120 14.43 6.03 -3.96
CA ARG A 120 15.72 5.33 -3.81
C ARG A 120 15.75 4.42 -2.59
N ALA A 121 15.15 4.84 -1.48
CA ALA A 121 15.06 4.05 -0.27
C ALA A 121 14.29 2.74 -0.50
N ALA A 122 13.11 2.81 -1.13
CA ALA A 122 12.32 1.64 -1.49
C ALA A 122 13.03 0.73 -2.51
N LEU A 123 13.53 1.28 -3.63
CA LEU A 123 14.21 0.47 -4.66
C LEU A 123 15.48 -0.22 -4.15
N LYS A 124 16.15 0.36 -3.15
CA LYS A 124 17.33 -0.26 -2.52
C LYS A 124 16.98 -1.57 -1.81
N VAL A 125 15.75 -1.71 -1.30
CA VAL A 125 15.31 -2.89 -0.53
C VAL A 125 14.33 -3.79 -1.27
N ASP A 126 13.65 -3.26 -2.29
CA ASP A 126 12.81 -4.02 -3.22
C ASP A 126 12.86 -3.42 -4.65
N PRO A 127 13.75 -3.89 -5.52
CA PRO A 127 13.79 -3.48 -6.92
C PRO A 127 12.76 -4.21 -7.79
N THR A 128 11.96 -5.12 -7.22
CA THR A 128 11.07 -6.01 -7.99
C THR A 128 9.68 -5.44 -8.21
N ARG A 129 9.30 -4.41 -7.46
CA ARG A 129 7.98 -3.77 -7.53
C ARG A 129 8.07 -2.30 -7.96
N PRO A 130 7.08 -1.82 -8.73
CA PRO A 130 7.00 -0.41 -9.10
C PRO A 130 6.71 0.48 -7.90
N ILE A 131 7.10 1.75 -8.03
CA ILE A 131 6.83 2.81 -7.07
C ILE A 131 5.90 3.83 -7.74
N SER A 132 4.91 4.31 -6.98
CA SER A 132 4.00 5.38 -7.35
C SER A 132 4.15 6.58 -6.41
N GLY A 133 3.73 7.76 -6.85
CA GLY A 133 4.15 9.05 -6.30
C GLY A 133 5.28 9.66 -7.11
#